data_AF-A0A172Z0V3-F1
#
_entry.id   AF-A0A172Z0V3-F1
#
_cell.length_a   1.000
_cell.length_b   1.000
_cell.length_c   1.000
_cell.angle_alpha   90.00
_cell.angle_beta   90.00
_cell.angle_gamma   90.00
#
_symmetry.space_group_name_H-M   'P 1'
#
loop_
_entity.id
_entity.type
_entity.pdbx_description
1 polymer ?
#
loop_
_entity_poly.entity_id
_entity_poly.type
_entity_poly.pdbx_seq_one_letter_code
_entity_poly.pdbx_strand_id
1 'polypeptide(L)'
;MANPLDDPLYYLHNFRQVLHWLGQRYADLLDPDEQHFIQQFDRLPQASQALLVRMVMRKGVHFRASKLNYLEIGCTRTAALALVEQGWVEDQGQLCVEELFALLQKGEILEAFKPWIDQPKGRKADWLALLAEQFTEQRRFAQWCPTVSDALYSLTIMDLCDRLRLMFFGNLYQDWSEFVLADLGIYTYEKVEFCAESRGLRSRDDVVGFLFLHQCQQAFEAGETLDEVLLRIASLVTDNPWLEKRRAKLLFQVGQYCERSAELALAAQIYRDCAYPGARSRLIRVLERQAHYAQAMALACAAQQAPESAAEQQHLLRVLPRLRRKLGEPALPKTRPREVTRLDLALVPQPLMSVEYCVQAHLSEPDGPVHYVENGLINSLFGLLCWEAIFAPLPGSFFHPFQRGPVDLHSEDFHQRRSVVFAACFDQLEDGRYKATIRKRYADKWGIQSPFVFWNLLSEELLEQALACLPAEHLRYWFERLLLDIRANRTGMPDLIQFWPAQKTYRMIEVKGPGDRLQDNQLRWLEFCGEYQMPVTVCYVRWAEPA
;
A
#
# COMPACT_ATOMS: atom_id res chain seq x y z
N MET A 1 -20.97 1.34 -26.21
CA MET A 1 -20.80 2.67 -25.61
C MET A 1 -19.51 3.24 -26.17
N ALA A 2 -19.47 4.53 -26.53
CA ALA A 2 -18.22 5.17 -26.98
C ALA A 2 -17.17 5.05 -25.87
N ASN A 3 -15.89 4.91 -26.24
CA ASN A 3 -14.82 4.89 -25.23
C ASN A 3 -14.80 6.28 -24.58
N PRO A 4 -14.90 6.41 -23.24
CA PRO A 4 -14.88 7.72 -22.59
C PRO A 4 -13.67 8.57 -22.97
N LEU A 5 -12.55 7.95 -23.35
CA LEU A 5 -11.36 8.64 -23.85
C LEU A 5 -11.49 9.24 -25.26
N ASP A 6 -12.51 8.85 -26.02
CA ASP A 6 -12.80 9.47 -27.32
C ASP A 6 -13.25 10.94 -27.12
N ASP A 7 -13.75 11.29 -25.92
CA ASP A 7 -13.94 12.67 -25.50
C ASP A 7 -12.61 13.22 -24.95
N PRO A 8 -11.98 14.22 -25.60
CA PRO A 8 -10.73 14.79 -25.12
C PRO A 8 -10.85 15.46 -23.74
N LEU A 9 -12.06 15.71 -23.23
CA LEU A 9 -12.34 16.32 -21.92
C LEU A 9 -12.76 15.31 -20.84
N TYR A 10 -12.54 14.00 -21.02
CA TYR A 10 -12.88 12.96 -20.03
C TYR A 10 -12.40 13.29 -18.60
N TYR A 11 -11.19 13.83 -18.46
CA TYR A 11 -10.60 14.16 -17.17
C TYR A 11 -11.36 15.29 -16.45
N LEU A 12 -11.92 16.24 -17.20
CA LEU A 12 -12.76 17.30 -16.66
C LEU A 12 -14.11 16.74 -16.22
N HIS A 13 -14.69 15.82 -16.98
CA HIS A 13 -15.93 15.15 -16.60
C HIS A 13 -15.76 14.39 -15.28
N ASN A 14 -14.68 13.63 -15.15
CA ASN A 14 -14.34 12.87 -13.95
C ASN A 14 -14.15 13.79 -12.74
N PHE A 15 -13.44 14.91 -12.91
CA PHE A 15 -13.29 15.90 -11.84
C PHE A 15 -14.63 16.51 -11.43
N ARG A 16 -15.52 16.87 -12.37
CA ARG A 16 -16.87 17.36 -12.04
C ARG A 16 -17.71 16.32 -11.29
N GLN A 17 -17.62 15.04 -11.66
CA GLN A 17 -18.29 13.96 -10.93
C GLN A 17 -17.81 13.89 -9.48
N VAL A 18 -16.50 14.01 -9.24
CA VAL A 18 -15.93 14.07 -7.89
C VAL A 18 -16.51 15.24 -7.10
N LEU A 19 -16.49 16.46 -7.66
CA LEU A 19 -16.99 17.64 -6.96
C LEU A 19 -18.47 17.50 -6.62
N HIS A 20 -19.27 16.97 -7.55
CA HIS A 20 -20.69 16.70 -7.32
C HIS A 20 -20.90 15.66 -6.21
N TRP A 21 -20.11 14.59 -6.22
CA TRP A 21 -20.16 13.53 -5.23
C TRP A 21 -19.81 14.06 -3.83
N LEU A 22 -18.76 14.88 -3.72
CA LEU A 22 -18.37 15.54 -2.47
C LEU A 22 -19.46 16.50 -2.00
N GLY A 23 -20.02 17.31 -2.88
CA GLY A 23 -21.12 18.22 -2.57
C GLY A 23 -22.39 17.52 -2.10
N GLN A 24 -22.63 16.26 -2.47
CA GLN A 24 -23.77 15.49 -2.00
C GLN A 24 -23.54 14.77 -0.68
N ARG A 25 -22.33 14.25 -0.45
CA ARG A 25 -22.05 13.32 0.65
C ARG A 25 -21.23 13.91 1.80
N TYR A 26 -20.47 14.96 1.51
CA TYR A 26 -19.57 15.62 2.46
C TYR A 26 -19.95 17.09 2.66
N ALA A 27 -21.17 17.50 2.27
CA ALA A 27 -21.62 18.89 2.41
C ALA A 27 -21.45 19.45 3.83
N ASP A 28 -21.65 18.61 4.85
CA ASP A 28 -21.48 18.94 6.27
C ASP A 28 -20.01 19.03 6.72
N LEU A 29 -19.07 18.50 5.93
CA LEU A 29 -17.63 18.51 6.17
C LEU A 29 -16.88 19.58 5.34
N LEU A 30 -17.51 20.16 4.32
CA LEU A 30 -16.91 21.20 3.50
C LEU A 30 -16.90 22.54 4.24
N ASP A 31 -15.75 23.19 4.30
CA ASP A 31 -15.65 24.56 4.81
C ASP A 31 -16.15 25.59 3.79
N PRO A 32 -16.33 26.88 4.18
CA PRO A 32 -16.83 27.90 3.26
C PRO A 32 -15.99 28.09 2.00
N ASP A 33 -14.66 27.93 2.09
CA ASP A 33 -13.75 28.10 0.95
C ASP A 33 -13.89 26.94 -0.04
N GLU A 34 -14.03 25.71 0.46
CA GLU A 34 -14.28 24.50 -0.34
C GLU A 34 -15.67 24.53 -1.00
N GLN A 35 -16.69 24.96 -0.27
CA GLN A 35 -18.03 25.17 -0.83
C GLN A 35 -18.01 26.25 -1.92
N HIS A 36 -17.32 27.35 -1.68
CA HIS A 36 -17.17 28.43 -2.65
C HIS A 36 -16.43 27.95 -3.90
N PHE A 37 -15.33 27.20 -3.73
CA PHE A 37 -14.58 26.61 -4.84
C PHE A 37 -15.48 25.73 -5.72
N ILE A 38 -16.23 24.79 -5.13
CA ILE A 38 -17.15 23.91 -5.87
C ILE A 38 -18.19 24.72 -6.66
N GLN A 39 -18.77 25.75 -6.04
CA GLN A 39 -19.79 26.59 -6.68
C GLN A 39 -19.23 27.46 -7.82
N GLN A 40 -18.03 28.03 -7.66
CA GLN A 40 -17.41 28.86 -8.70
C GLN A 40 -16.85 28.02 -9.85
N PHE A 41 -16.39 26.79 -9.58
CA PHE A 41 -15.77 25.96 -10.60
C PHE A 41 -16.70 25.73 -11.79
N ASP A 42 -17.98 25.43 -11.53
CA ASP A 42 -18.98 25.22 -12.57
C ASP A 42 -19.32 26.48 -13.38
N ARG A 43 -19.04 27.68 -12.83
CA ARG A 43 -19.30 28.97 -13.51
C ARG A 43 -18.17 29.40 -14.44
N LEU A 44 -16.98 28.80 -14.31
CA LEU A 44 -15.85 29.14 -15.17
C LEU A 44 -16.09 28.68 -16.62
N PRO A 45 -15.46 29.34 -17.61
CA PRO A 45 -15.40 28.82 -18.96
C PRO A 45 -14.82 27.39 -19.00
N GLN A 46 -15.35 26.53 -19.88
CA GLN A 46 -14.92 25.13 -19.96
C GLN A 46 -13.41 24.97 -20.18
N ALA A 47 -12.80 25.84 -21.02
CA ALA A 47 -11.36 25.84 -21.26
C ALA A 47 -10.55 26.15 -19.98
N SER A 48 -11.05 27.06 -19.13
CA SER A 48 -10.43 27.40 -17.84
C SER A 48 -10.56 26.25 -16.84
N GLN A 49 -11.73 25.64 -16.74
CA GLN A 49 -11.93 24.44 -15.91
C GLN A 49 -10.98 23.31 -16.35
N ALA A 50 -10.93 23.03 -17.65
CA ALA A 50 -10.06 22.02 -18.23
C ALA A 50 -8.58 22.31 -17.95
N LEU A 51 -8.14 23.55 -18.09
CA LEU A 51 -6.76 23.96 -17.79
C LEU A 51 -6.44 23.74 -16.32
N LEU A 52 -7.33 24.14 -15.40
CA LEU A 52 -7.12 23.93 -13.97
C LEU A 52 -6.95 22.45 -13.64
N VAL A 53 -7.85 21.59 -14.13
CA VAL A 53 -7.77 20.14 -13.87
C VAL A 53 -6.48 19.55 -14.44
N ARG A 54 -6.04 19.97 -15.64
CA ARG A 54 -4.74 19.55 -16.19
C ARG A 54 -3.57 19.93 -15.30
N MET A 55 -3.59 21.13 -14.71
CA MET A 55 -2.54 21.56 -13.79
C MET A 55 -2.58 20.77 -12.47
N VAL A 56 -3.78 20.58 -11.89
CA VAL A 56 -3.98 19.82 -10.64
C VAL A 56 -3.55 18.36 -10.76
N MET A 57 -3.78 17.73 -11.92
CA MET A 57 -3.39 16.33 -12.16
C MET A 57 -1.90 16.15 -12.50
N ARG A 58 -1.14 17.23 -12.68
CA ARG A 58 0.30 17.15 -13.00
C ARG A 58 1.14 17.34 -11.74
N LYS A 59 2.32 16.73 -11.76
CA LYS A 59 3.31 16.89 -10.68
C LYS A 59 3.81 18.34 -10.63
N GLY A 60 3.81 18.91 -9.43
CA GLY A 60 4.29 20.26 -9.13
C GLY A 60 3.18 21.31 -9.16
N VAL A 61 3.51 22.52 -8.72
CA VAL A 61 2.56 23.66 -8.68
C VAL A 61 2.89 24.76 -9.68
N HIS A 62 4.11 24.79 -10.21
CA HIS A 62 4.58 25.77 -11.17
C HIS A 62 4.61 25.20 -12.58
N PHE A 63 4.04 25.92 -13.54
CA PHE A 63 3.94 25.50 -14.92
C PHE A 63 4.26 26.65 -15.87
N ARG A 64 5.11 26.38 -16.85
CA ARG A 64 5.31 27.30 -17.97
C ARG A 64 4.14 27.19 -18.95
N ALA A 65 3.64 28.32 -19.43
CA ALA A 65 2.54 28.37 -20.39
C ALA A 65 2.87 27.55 -21.65
N SER A 66 4.11 27.63 -22.13
CA SER A 66 4.60 26.83 -23.27
C SER A 66 4.58 25.30 -23.05
N LYS A 67 4.41 24.83 -21.81
CA LYS A 67 4.32 23.40 -21.44
C LYS A 67 2.89 22.96 -21.12
N LEU A 68 1.90 23.85 -21.28
CA LEU A 68 0.49 23.61 -21.04
C LEU A 68 -0.29 23.70 -22.36
N ASN A 69 0.19 23.02 -23.40
CA ASN A 69 -0.40 23.03 -24.75
C ASN A 69 -1.35 21.85 -24.92
N TYR A 70 -2.65 22.12 -24.92
CA TYR A 70 -3.71 21.12 -25.07
C TYR A 70 -4.67 21.57 -26.17
N LEU A 71 -4.89 20.73 -27.17
CA LEU A 71 -5.68 21.10 -28.36
C LEU A 71 -7.13 21.43 -27.98
N GLU A 72 -7.68 20.67 -27.03
CA GLU A 72 -9.04 20.81 -26.50
C GLU A 72 -9.25 22.06 -25.64
N ILE A 73 -8.19 22.68 -25.14
CA ILE A 73 -8.24 23.92 -24.34
C ILE A 73 -8.01 25.16 -25.23
N GLY A 74 -7.23 25.02 -26.29
CA GLY A 74 -6.83 26.14 -27.15
C GLY A 74 -5.76 27.01 -26.49
N CYS A 75 -5.93 28.34 -26.53
CA CYS A 75 -4.92 29.27 -26.02
C CYS A 75 -4.85 29.26 -24.49
N THR A 76 -3.76 28.71 -23.94
CA THR A 76 -3.52 28.64 -22.48
C THR A 76 -3.59 29.99 -21.79
N ARG A 77 -3.04 31.05 -22.42
CA ARG A 77 -3.04 32.40 -21.83
C ARG A 77 -4.45 32.92 -21.65
N THR A 78 -5.33 32.68 -22.62
CA THR A 78 -6.74 33.06 -22.55
C THR A 78 -7.49 32.20 -21.54
N ALA A 79 -7.27 30.88 -21.52
CA ALA A 79 -7.91 29.98 -20.58
C ALA A 79 -7.50 30.26 -19.12
N ALA A 80 -6.29 30.76 -18.88
CA ALA A 80 -5.80 31.09 -17.55
C ALA A 80 -6.42 32.36 -16.95
N LEU A 81 -6.95 33.30 -17.76
CA LEU A 81 -7.44 34.60 -17.27
C LEU A 81 -8.47 34.47 -16.15
N ALA A 82 -9.50 33.64 -16.37
CA ALA A 82 -10.54 33.44 -15.36
C ALA A 82 -10.01 32.73 -14.09
N LEU A 83 -8.95 31.91 -14.21
CA LEU A 83 -8.31 31.27 -13.05
C LEU A 83 -7.50 32.27 -12.23
N VAL A 84 -6.86 33.23 -12.90
CA VAL A 84 -6.11 34.33 -12.28
C VAL A 84 -7.07 35.29 -11.58
N GLU A 85 -8.21 35.62 -12.20
CA GLU A 85 -9.25 36.46 -11.59
C GLU A 85 -9.84 35.83 -10.30
N GLN A 86 -9.97 34.50 -10.26
CA GLN A 86 -10.40 33.79 -9.04
C GLN A 86 -9.28 33.63 -8.00
N GLY A 87 -8.03 33.97 -8.36
CA GLY A 87 -6.86 33.75 -7.50
C GLY A 87 -6.47 32.28 -7.35
N TRP A 88 -6.95 31.38 -8.22
CA TRP A 88 -6.62 29.94 -8.19
C TRP A 88 -5.30 29.63 -8.91
N VAL A 89 -4.89 30.53 -9.78
CA VAL A 89 -3.61 30.52 -10.48
C VAL A 89 -2.98 31.90 -10.35
N GLU A 90 -1.72 31.97 -9.99
CA GLU A 90 -0.92 33.20 -10.03
C GLU A 90 -0.03 33.23 -11.27
N ASP A 91 0.01 34.37 -11.96
CA ASP A 91 0.87 34.61 -13.13
C ASP A 91 2.15 35.40 -12.79
N GLN A 92 2.32 35.80 -11.53
CA GLN A 92 3.47 36.54 -10.99
C GLN A 92 4.12 35.82 -9.80
N GLY A 93 4.00 34.49 -9.75
CA GLY A 93 4.49 33.65 -8.66
C GLY A 93 5.98 33.83 -8.36
N GLN A 94 6.27 33.79 -7.06
CA GLN A 94 7.59 33.64 -6.42
C GLN A 94 8.32 32.39 -6.92
N LEU A 95 9.61 32.41 -7.27
CA LEU A 95 10.40 31.19 -7.42
C LEU A 95 11.73 31.31 -6.69
N CYS A 96 12.08 30.28 -5.93
CA CYS A 96 13.47 30.04 -5.52
C CYS A 96 14.28 29.44 -6.69
N VAL A 97 15.59 29.35 -6.54
CA VAL A 97 16.47 28.87 -7.62
C VAL A 97 16.25 27.38 -7.92
N GLU A 98 15.94 26.57 -6.91
CA GLU A 98 15.61 25.14 -7.05
C GLU A 98 14.36 24.93 -7.91
N GLU A 99 13.30 25.69 -7.63
CA GLU A 99 12.04 25.64 -8.38
C GLU A 99 12.24 26.12 -9.82
N LEU A 100 12.98 27.21 -9.99
CA LEU A 100 13.35 27.71 -11.32
C LEU A 100 14.12 26.65 -12.12
N PHE A 101 15.07 25.98 -11.46
CA PHE A 101 15.83 24.90 -12.09
C PHE A 101 14.90 23.78 -12.55
N ALA A 102 13.87 23.41 -11.80
CA ALA A 102 12.92 22.39 -12.24
C ALA A 102 12.18 22.77 -13.55
N LEU A 103 11.99 24.06 -13.82
CA LEU A 103 11.22 24.59 -14.96
C LEU A 103 12.05 24.83 -16.23
N LEU A 104 13.34 25.11 -16.08
CA LEU A 104 14.22 25.49 -17.17
C LEU A 104 14.97 24.30 -17.79
N GLN A 105 15.15 24.38 -19.09
CA GLN A 105 16.07 23.52 -19.82
C GLN A 105 17.51 23.90 -19.48
N LYS A 106 18.43 22.94 -19.66
CA LYS A 106 19.86 23.14 -19.34
C LYS A 106 20.47 24.35 -20.06
N GLY A 107 20.10 24.58 -21.32
CA GLY A 107 20.56 25.74 -22.10
C GLY A 107 20.06 27.07 -21.53
N GLU A 108 18.77 27.15 -21.19
CA GLU A 108 18.16 28.34 -20.58
C GLU A 108 18.82 28.67 -19.23
N ILE A 109 19.13 27.66 -18.41
CA ILE A 109 19.88 27.83 -17.15
C ILE A 109 21.27 28.41 -17.42
N LEU A 110 22.00 27.84 -18.39
CA LEU A 110 23.33 28.30 -18.72
C LEU A 110 23.33 29.75 -19.22
N GLU A 111 22.32 30.16 -19.98
CA GLU A 111 22.18 31.56 -20.42
C GLU A 111 21.86 32.50 -19.26
N ALA A 112 20.90 32.13 -18.39
CA ALA A 112 20.49 32.95 -17.25
C ALA A 112 21.58 33.11 -16.19
N PHE A 113 22.38 32.05 -15.96
CA PHE A 113 23.38 32.01 -14.89
C PHE A 113 24.83 31.96 -15.40
N LYS A 114 25.07 32.30 -16.66
CA LYS A 114 26.40 32.21 -17.30
C LYS A 114 27.55 32.81 -16.46
N PRO A 115 27.42 33.99 -15.83
CA PRO A 115 28.49 34.57 -15.02
C PRO A 115 28.87 33.76 -13.77
N TRP A 116 28.00 32.85 -13.32
CA TRP A 116 28.15 32.06 -12.10
C TRP A 116 28.40 30.57 -12.39
N ILE A 117 28.53 30.17 -13.66
CA ILE A 117 28.78 28.78 -14.07
C ILE A 117 30.19 28.67 -14.67
N ASP A 118 31.13 28.14 -13.87
CA ASP A 118 32.52 27.93 -14.29
C ASP A 118 32.68 26.77 -15.30
N GLN A 119 31.82 25.75 -15.22
CA GLN A 119 31.83 24.59 -16.10
C GLN A 119 30.55 24.50 -16.94
N PRO A 120 30.49 25.15 -18.13
CA PRO A 120 29.33 25.15 -19.01
C PRO A 120 28.87 23.78 -19.51
N LYS A 121 29.74 22.76 -19.43
CA LYS A 121 29.42 21.36 -19.79
C LYS A 121 29.03 20.50 -18.59
N GLY A 122 29.10 21.02 -17.37
CA GLY A 122 28.79 20.32 -16.12
C GLY A 122 27.34 19.82 -16.03
N ARG A 123 27.01 19.05 -14.99
CA ARG A 123 25.65 18.56 -14.80
C ARG A 123 24.79 19.63 -14.13
N LYS A 124 23.49 19.61 -14.42
CA LYS A 124 22.51 20.55 -13.84
C LYS A 124 22.50 20.53 -12.31
N ALA A 125 22.68 19.36 -11.70
CA ALA A 125 22.74 19.21 -10.24
C ALA A 125 23.99 19.87 -9.63
N ASP A 126 25.13 19.81 -10.32
CA ASP A 126 26.38 20.42 -9.84
C ASP A 126 26.26 21.97 -9.87
N TRP A 127 25.57 22.52 -10.89
CA TRP A 127 25.28 23.95 -10.94
C TRP A 127 24.28 24.38 -9.86
N LEU A 128 23.23 23.58 -9.64
CA LEU A 128 22.21 23.90 -8.64
C LEU A 128 22.81 23.99 -7.24
N ALA A 129 23.68 23.04 -6.86
CA ALA A 129 24.30 23.05 -5.53
C ALA A 129 25.05 24.37 -5.25
N LEU A 130 25.79 24.89 -6.22
CA LEU A 130 26.53 26.15 -6.10
C LEU A 130 25.59 27.36 -6.09
N LEU A 131 24.59 27.37 -6.98
CA LEU A 131 23.70 28.52 -7.14
C LEU A 131 22.67 28.63 -6.00
N ALA A 132 22.26 27.51 -5.41
CA ALA A 132 21.40 27.47 -4.22
C ALA A 132 22.04 28.16 -3.01
N GLU A 133 23.35 28.03 -2.83
CA GLU A 133 24.07 28.73 -1.75
C GLU A 133 24.16 30.24 -1.99
N GLN A 134 24.24 30.66 -3.26
CA GLN A 134 24.43 32.05 -3.63
C GLN A 134 23.13 32.85 -3.73
N PHE A 135 22.06 32.21 -4.20
CA PHE A 135 20.78 32.83 -4.52
C PHE A 135 19.70 32.29 -3.58
N THR A 136 19.53 32.97 -2.45
CA THR A 136 18.55 32.58 -1.40
C THR A 136 17.24 33.37 -1.49
N GLU A 137 17.22 34.42 -2.29
CA GLU A 137 16.04 35.24 -2.53
C GLU A 137 15.05 34.56 -3.49
N GLN A 138 13.78 34.91 -3.34
CA GLN A 138 12.74 34.54 -4.29
C GLN A 138 12.51 35.68 -5.28
N ARG A 139 12.37 35.35 -6.56
CA ARG A 139 12.10 36.34 -7.62
C ARG A 139 11.07 35.80 -8.59
N ARG A 140 10.42 36.71 -9.32
CA ARG A 140 9.49 36.34 -10.39
C ARG A 140 10.26 35.71 -11.55
N PHE A 141 9.60 34.83 -12.29
CA PHE A 141 10.19 34.17 -13.46
C PHE A 141 10.83 35.15 -14.46
N ALA A 142 10.15 36.25 -14.77
CA ALA A 142 10.66 37.28 -15.69
C ALA A 142 11.89 38.03 -15.14
N GLN A 143 12.10 38.07 -13.82
CA GLN A 143 13.28 38.68 -13.21
C GLN A 143 14.48 37.72 -13.23
N TRP A 144 14.22 36.42 -13.10
CA TRP A 144 15.24 35.38 -13.26
C TRP A 144 15.70 35.23 -14.71
N CYS A 145 14.77 35.27 -15.66
CA CYS A 145 15.03 34.98 -17.07
C CYS A 145 14.39 36.03 -17.98
N PRO A 146 14.90 37.28 -18.01
CA PRO A 146 14.28 38.38 -18.75
C PRO A 146 14.26 38.17 -20.28
N THR A 147 15.12 37.30 -20.79
CA THR A 147 15.21 36.98 -22.23
C THR A 147 14.24 35.87 -22.66
N VAL A 148 13.64 35.14 -21.71
CA VAL A 148 12.72 34.03 -22.00
C VAL A 148 11.30 34.57 -22.13
N SER A 149 10.79 34.58 -23.36
CA SER A 149 9.40 34.98 -23.64
C SER A 149 8.41 33.86 -23.31
N ASP A 150 8.13 33.66 -22.03
CA ASP A 150 7.17 32.67 -21.53
C ASP A 150 6.43 33.23 -20.30
N ALA A 151 5.27 32.65 -19.98
CA ALA A 151 4.56 32.97 -18.74
C ALA A 151 4.66 31.82 -17.74
N LEU A 152 4.77 32.16 -16.46
CA LEU A 152 4.67 31.22 -15.37
C LEU A 152 3.23 31.24 -14.84
N TYR A 153 2.66 30.07 -14.60
CA TYR A 153 1.41 29.90 -13.88
C TYR A 153 1.65 29.02 -12.66
N SER A 154 1.26 29.49 -11.49
CA SER A 154 1.46 28.80 -10.21
C SER A 154 0.11 28.48 -9.58
N LEU A 155 -0.15 27.23 -9.24
CA LEU A 155 -1.36 26.84 -8.51
C LEU A 155 -1.29 27.31 -7.06
N THR A 156 -2.35 27.97 -6.60
CA THR A 156 -2.49 28.44 -5.21
C THR A 156 -3.44 27.57 -4.39
N ILE A 157 -4.20 26.70 -5.05
CA ILE A 157 -5.29 25.91 -4.45
C ILE A 157 -4.96 24.42 -4.29
N MET A 158 -3.68 24.04 -4.37
CA MET A 158 -3.31 22.62 -4.30
C MET A 158 -3.70 21.99 -2.95
N ASP A 159 -3.54 22.70 -1.84
CA ASP A 159 -3.96 22.22 -0.52
C ASP A 159 -5.47 21.96 -0.46
N LEU A 160 -6.29 22.80 -1.10
CA LEU A 160 -7.73 22.60 -1.21
C LEU A 160 -8.03 21.35 -2.04
N CYS A 161 -7.38 21.21 -3.20
CA CYS A 161 -7.53 20.03 -4.06
C CYS A 161 -7.14 18.73 -3.35
N ASP A 162 -6.07 18.74 -2.55
CA ASP A 162 -5.63 17.60 -1.75
C ASP A 162 -6.63 17.26 -0.63
N ARG A 163 -7.29 18.27 -0.02
CA ARG A 163 -8.40 18.03 0.92
C ARG A 163 -9.58 17.36 0.24
N LEU A 164 -10.00 17.84 -0.93
CA LEU A 164 -11.09 17.22 -1.71
C LEU A 164 -10.73 15.78 -2.09
N ARG A 165 -9.48 15.54 -2.50
CA ARG A 165 -8.94 14.21 -2.82
C ARG A 165 -8.97 13.27 -1.62
N LEU A 166 -8.51 13.75 -0.46
CA LEU A 166 -8.59 13.02 0.80
C LEU A 166 -10.03 12.66 1.16
N MET A 167 -10.97 13.61 1.07
CA MET A 167 -12.37 13.35 1.40
C MET A 167 -13.02 12.35 0.44
N PHE A 168 -12.59 12.33 -0.83
CA PHE A 168 -13.11 11.39 -1.82
C PHE A 168 -12.56 9.97 -1.63
N PHE A 169 -11.24 9.81 -1.58
CA PHE A 169 -10.58 8.49 -1.50
C PHE A 169 -10.36 7.98 -0.06
N GLY A 170 -10.54 8.83 0.95
CA GLY A 170 -10.15 8.54 2.34
C GLY A 170 -8.64 8.38 2.52
N ASN A 171 -7.84 8.77 1.53
CA ASN A 171 -6.38 8.68 1.55
C ASN A 171 -5.75 9.67 0.54
N LEU A 172 -4.44 9.87 0.63
CA LEU A 172 -3.66 10.75 -0.26
C LEU A 172 -2.72 9.99 -1.20
N TYR A 173 -2.77 8.65 -1.27
CA TYR A 173 -1.95 7.90 -2.23
C TYR A 173 -2.67 7.65 -3.56
N GLN A 174 -4.00 7.62 -3.57
CA GLN A 174 -4.81 7.61 -4.80
C GLN A 174 -4.90 9.01 -5.39
N ASP A 175 -4.96 9.07 -6.71
CA ASP A 175 -5.12 10.30 -7.46
C ASP A 175 -6.27 10.18 -8.47
N TRP A 176 -6.54 11.29 -9.17
CA TRP A 176 -7.63 11.38 -10.14
C TRP A 176 -7.46 10.46 -11.36
N SER A 177 -6.28 9.85 -11.55
CA SER A 177 -6.06 8.88 -12.64
C SER A 177 -6.81 7.56 -12.42
N GLU A 178 -7.26 7.26 -11.20
CA GLU A 178 -8.11 6.08 -10.91
C GLU A 178 -9.37 6.04 -11.77
N PHE A 179 -9.99 7.20 -12.01
CA PHE A 179 -11.14 7.30 -12.92
C PHE A 179 -10.77 6.92 -14.35
N VAL A 180 -9.62 7.39 -14.82
CA VAL A 180 -9.14 7.12 -16.19
C VAL A 180 -8.83 5.64 -16.38
N LEU A 181 -8.19 5.02 -15.38
CA LEU A 181 -7.89 3.59 -15.40
C LEU A 181 -9.16 2.74 -15.33
N ALA A 182 -10.19 3.21 -14.62
CA ALA A 182 -11.49 2.55 -14.58
C ALA A 182 -12.28 2.70 -15.89
N ASP A 183 -12.34 3.92 -16.44
CA ASP A 183 -13.02 4.22 -17.71
C ASP A 183 -12.40 3.47 -18.90
N LEU A 184 -11.08 3.26 -18.86
CA LEU A 184 -10.33 2.44 -19.80
C LEU A 184 -10.62 0.94 -19.70
N GLY A 185 -11.33 0.50 -18.67
CA GLY A 185 -11.51 -0.91 -18.34
C GLY A 185 -10.23 -1.61 -17.89
N ILE A 186 -9.13 -0.87 -17.63
CA ILE A 186 -7.89 -1.43 -17.07
C ILE A 186 -8.16 -1.94 -15.65
N TYR A 187 -8.91 -1.17 -14.86
CA TYR A 187 -9.39 -1.57 -13.54
C TYR A 187 -10.90 -1.64 -13.51
N THR A 188 -11.44 -2.80 -13.16
CA THR A 188 -12.86 -2.94 -12.83
C THR A 188 -12.99 -3.12 -11.33
N TYR A 189 -13.85 -2.33 -10.68
CA TYR A 189 -14.10 -2.41 -9.23
C TYR A 189 -15.46 -3.08 -8.94
N GLU A 190 -15.57 -3.74 -7.79
CA GLU A 190 -16.84 -4.33 -7.36
C GLU A 190 -17.85 -3.21 -7.04
N LYS A 191 -19.08 -3.37 -7.53
CA LYS A 191 -20.16 -2.44 -7.25
C LYS A 191 -20.77 -2.76 -5.89
N VAL A 192 -20.27 -2.10 -4.85
CA VAL A 192 -20.84 -2.17 -3.51
C VAL A 192 -21.85 -1.04 -3.33
N GLU A 193 -23.06 -1.36 -2.86
CA GLU A 193 -24.03 -0.35 -2.47
C GLU A 193 -23.71 0.14 -1.05
N PHE A 194 -23.40 1.42 -0.87
CA PHE A 194 -23.12 1.99 0.45
C PHE A 194 -23.97 3.24 0.71
N CYS A 195 -24.44 3.39 1.95
CA CYS A 195 -25.26 4.53 2.38
C CYS A 195 -24.42 5.79 2.65
N ALA A 196 -25.10 6.93 2.84
CA ALA A 196 -24.46 8.21 3.11
C ALA A 196 -23.67 8.24 4.44
N GLU A 197 -24.01 7.37 5.39
CA GLU A 197 -23.35 7.27 6.70
C GLU A 197 -22.02 6.50 6.61
N SER A 198 -21.76 5.78 5.51
CA SER A 198 -20.49 5.11 5.28
C SER A 198 -19.44 6.13 4.86
N ARG A 199 -18.71 6.69 5.82
CA ARG A 199 -17.54 7.57 5.61
C ARG A 199 -16.42 7.26 6.58
N GLY A 200 -15.17 7.26 6.10
CA GLY A 200 -13.99 7.09 6.95
C GLY A 200 -13.67 8.32 7.79
N LEU A 201 -13.98 9.52 7.27
CA LEU A 201 -13.84 10.81 7.92
C LEU A 201 -15.22 11.26 8.38
N ARG A 202 -15.43 11.35 9.69
CA ARG A 202 -16.77 11.57 10.28
C ARG A 202 -17.09 13.04 10.50
N SER A 203 -16.07 13.87 10.65
CA SER A 203 -16.16 15.30 10.95
C SER A 203 -15.05 16.08 10.23
N ARG A 204 -15.15 17.42 10.24
CA ARG A 204 -14.07 18.29 9.74
C ARG A 204 -12.78 18.08 10.51
N ASP A 205 -12.87 17.89 11.82
CA ASP A 205 -11.71 17.64 12.68
C ASP A 205 -10.97 16.36 12.27
N ASP A 206 -11.67 15.34 11.78
CA ASP A 206 -11.03 14.14 11.25
C ASP A 206 -10.20 14.45 9.98
N VAL A 207 -10.70 15.32 9.09
CA VAL A 207 -10.00 15.75 7.88
C VAL A 207 -8.73 16.52 8.26
N VAL A 208 -8.87 17.49 9.17
CA VAL A 208 -7.76 18.29 9.68
C VAL A 208 -6.72 17.41 10.38
N GLY A 209 -7.16 16.48 11.23
CA GLY A 209 -6.30 15.54 11.93
C GLY A 209 -5.51 14.63 10.99
N PHE A 210 -6.13 14.17 9.90
CA PHE A 210 -5.41 13.39 8.89
C PHE A 210 -4.28 14.18 8.23
N LEU A 211 -4.59 15.40 7.76
CA LEU A 211 -3.62 16.28 7.10
C LEU A 211 -2.49 16.66 8.05
N PHE A 212 -2.82 16.93 9.32
CA PHE A 212 -1.85 17.20 10.36
C PHE A 212 -0.85 16.05 10.53
N LEU A 213 -1.33 14.80 10.60
CA LEU A 213 -0.45 13.62 10.65
C LEU A 213 0.35 13.44 9.36
N HIS A 214 -0.21 13.79 8.20
CA HIS A 214 0.52 13.78 6.94
C HIS A 214 1.66 14.80 6.91
N GLN A 215 1.41 16.03 7.39
CA GLN A 215 2.45 17.05 7.53
C GLN A 215 3.54 16.63 8.53
N CYS A 216 3.17 15.99 9.64
CA CYS A 216 4.15 15.43 10.58
C CYS A 216 5.02 14.35 9.91
N GLN A 217 4.42 13.51 9.06
CA GLN A 217 5.15 12.53 8.28
C GLN A 217 6.11 13.19 7.28
N GLN A 218 5.67 14.22 6.56
CA GLN A 218 6.52 14.97 5.62
C GLN A 218 7.68 15.67 6.33
N ALA A 219 7.42 16.29 7.48
CA ALA A 219 8.45 16.90 8.33
C ALA A 219 9.52 15.88 8.75
N PHE A 220 9.08 14.68 9.17
CA PHE A 220 9.99 13.57 9.48
C PHE A 220 10.82 13.12 8.27
N GLU A 221 10.19 12.95 7.10
CA GLU A 221 10.87 12.54 5.87
C GLU A 221 11.84 13.62 5.32
N ALA A 222 11.53 14.89 5.57
CA ALA A 222 12.38 16.03 5.24
C ALA A 222 13.59 16.20 6.17
N GLY A 223 13.64 15.44 7.28
CA GLY A 223 14.74 15.48 8.23
C GLY A 223 14.65 16.62 9.27
N GLU A 224 13.44 17.14 9.54
CA GLU A 224 13.21 18.02 10.69
C GLU A 224 13.60 17.33 12.02
N THR A 225 13.79 18.13 13.07
CA THR A 225 14.25 17.58 14.36
C THR A 225 13.20 16.63 14.95
N LEU A 226 13.67 15.48 15.48
CA LEU A 226 12.77 14.45 15.99
C LEU A 226 11.91 14.93 17.15
N ASP A 227 12.46 15.78 18.03
CA ASP A 227 11.73 16.31 19.19
C ASP A 227 10.54 17.18 18.77
N GLU A 228 10.72 18.04 17.76
CA GLU A 228 9.65 18.87 17.20
C GLU A 228 8.58 18.00 16.51
N VAL A 229 9.01 17.02 15.71
CA VAL A 229 8.10 16.09 15.03
C VAL A 229 7.27 15.29 16.05
N LEU A 230 7.90 14.74 17.08
CA LEU A 230 7.22 13.95 18.12
C LEU A 230 6.27 14.81 18.94
N LEU A 231 6.66 16.03 19.28
CA LEU A 231 5.80 16.98 20.00
C LEU A 231 4.56 17.34 19.17
N ARG A 232 4.73 17.57 17.85
CA ARG A 232 3.62 17.78 16.92
C ARG A 232 2.71 16.55 16.88
N ILE A 233 3.25 15.35 16.68
CA ILE A 233 2.42 14.13 16.64
C ILE A 233 1.59 13.97 17.93
N ALA A 234 2.19 14.25 19.10
CA ALA A 234 1.55 14.12 20.40
C ALA A 234 0.46 15.18 20.65
N SER A 235 0.48 16.32 19.95
CA SER A 235 -0.51 17.39 20.15
C SER A 235 -1.85 17.11 19.48
N LEU A 236 -1.93 16.12 18.60
CA LEU A 236 -3.20 15.71 17.99
C LEU A 236 -4.12 15.08 19.04
N VAL A 237 -5.30 15.66 19.22
CA VAL A 237 -6.40 15.09 20.01
C VAL A 237 -7.45 14.54 19.06
N THR A 238 -7.73 13.25 19.14
CA THR A 238 -8.77 12.61 18.33
C THR A 238 -9.32 11.39 19.07
N ASP A 239 -10.60 11.08 18.83
CA ASP A 239 -11.24 9.83 19.25
C ASP A 239 -11.41 8.86 18.07
N ASN A 240 -10.94 9.22 16.87
CA ASN A 240 -11.12 8.44 15.66
C ASN A 240 -10.12 7.27 15.64
N PRO A 241 -10.57 6.00 15.71
CA PRO A 241 -9.67 4.85 15.75
C PRO A 241 -8.77 4.73 14.51
N TRP A 242 -9.22 5.21 13.35
CA TRP A 242 -8.43 5.19 12.12
C TRP A 242 -7.28 6.20 12.16
N LEU A 243 -7.52 7.41 12.69
CA LEU A 243 -6.46 8.40 12.91
C LEU A 243 -5.47 7.94 13.99
N GLU A 244 -5.97 7.30 15.06
CA GLU A 244 -5.12 6.69 16.08
C GLU A 244 -4.19 5.62 15.51
N LYS A 245 -4.71 4.74 14.65
CA LYS A 245 -3.90 3.74 13.97
C LYS A 245 -2.86 4.37 13.03
N ARG A 246 -3.21 5.48 12.37
CA ARG A 246 -2.27 6.26 11.54
C ARG A 246 -1.17 6.90 12.40
N ARG A 247 -1.53 7.52 13.53
CA ARG A 247 -0.60 8.09 14.51
C ARG A 247 0.36 7.04 15.05
N ALA A 248 -0.17 5.90 15.50
CA ALA A 248 0.64 4.78 15.99
C ALA A 248 1.59 4.24 14.91
N LYS A 249 1.14 4.13 13.65
CA LYS A 249 2.00 3.73 12.53
C LYS A 249 3.15 4.71 12.30
N LEU A 250 2.88 6.02 12.34
CA LEU A 250 3.91 7.04 12.19
C LEU A 250 4.93 6.96 13.34
N LEU A 251 4.46 6.90 14.59
CA LEU A 251 5.32 6.69 15.76
C LEU A 251 6.18 5.43 15.62
N PHE A 252 5.59 4.32 15.16
CA PHE A 252 6.34 3.09 14.92
C PHE A 252 7.45 3.28 13.87
N GLN A 253 7.20 4.00 12.79
CA GLN A 253 8.22 4.31 11.76
C GLN A 253 9.33 5.22 12.31
N VAL A 254 8.99 6.22 13.13
CA VAL A 254 9.97 7.08 13.82
C VAL A 254 10.81 6.23 14.78
N GLY A 255 10.19 5.37 15.59
CA GLY A 255 10.89 4.44 16.48
C GLY A 255 11.85 3.51 15.74
N GLN A 256 11.46 3.01 14.55
CA GLN A 256 12.35 2.22 13.70
C GLN A 256 13.55 3.02 13.18
N TYR A 257 13.34 4.29 12.84
CA TYR A 257 14.42 5.18 12.45
C TYR A 257 15.39 5.39 13.62
N CYS A 258 14.90 5.76 14.81
CA CYS A 258 15.74 5.91 16.01
C CYS A 258 16.55 4.63 16.30
N GLU A 259 15.93 3.46 16.18
CA GLU A 259 16.60 2.18 16.40
C GLU A 259 17.73 1.90 15.38
N ARG A 260 17.54 2.28 14.11
CA ARG A 260 18.55 2.17 13.04
C ARG A 260 19.67 3.18 13.23
N SER A 261 19.35 4.38 13.68
CA SER A 261 20.29 5.47 13.98
C SER A 261 20.99 5.31 15.34
N ALA A 262 20.78 4.18 16.03
CA ALA A 262 21.34 3.87 17.35
C ALA A 262 20.88 4.78 18.52
N GLU A 263 19.82 5.58 18.32
CA GLU A 263 19.15 6.37 19.36
C GLU A 263 18.19 5.49 20.18
N LEU A 264 18.76 4.53 20.91
CA LEU A 264 18.01 3.45 21.57
C LEU A 264 17.10 3.95 22.70
N ALA A 265 17.49 5.00 23.42
CA ALA A 265 16.69 5.55 24.51
C ALA A 265 15.38 6.13 23.99
N LEU A 266 15.46 6.95 22.93
CA LEU A 266 14.29 7.53 22.27
C LEU A 266 13.44 6.44 21.61
N ALA A 267 14.06 5.47 20.93
CA ALA A 267 13.33 4.34 20.36
C ALA A 267 12.52 3.57 21.42
N ALA A 268 13.12 3.31 22.59
CA ALA A 268 12.45 2.62 23.69
C ALA A 268 11.26 3.43 24.26
N GLN A 269 11.41 4.76 24.37
CA GLN A 269 10.31 5.64 24.79
C GLN A 269 9.15 5.59 23.79
N ILE A 270 9.44 5.76 22.49
CA ILE A 270 8.42 5.73 21.44
C ILE A 270 7.69 4.38 21.42
N TYR A 271 8.41 3.26 21.44
CA TYR A 271 7.77 1.94 21.37
C TYR A 271 6.95 1.58 22.62
N ARG A 272 7.22 2.21 23.78
CA ARG A 272 6.47 1.96 25.01
C ARG A 272 5.04 2.47 24.94
N ASP A 273 4.84 3.61 24.30
CA ASP A 273 3.54 4.27 24.20
C ASP A 273 2.87 4.04 22.83
N CYS A 274 3.50 3.22 21.96
CA CYS A 274 3.02 2.94 20.61
C CYS A 274 2.15 1.67 20.58
N ALA A 275 0.86 1.85 20.28
CA ALA A 275 -0.10 0.75 20.12
C ALA A 275 -0.02 0.03 18.76
N TYR A 276 0.96 0.33 17.91
CA TYR A 276 1.05 -0.31 16.59
C TYR A 276 1.52 -1.76 16.71
N PRO A 277 0.90 -2.73 16.01
CA PRO A 277 1.28 -4.14 16.10
C PRO A 277 2.77 -4.36 15.87
N GLY A 278 3.40 -5.04 16.83
CA GLY A 278 4.85 -5.32 16.83
C GLY A 278 5.72 -4.27 17.53
N ALA A 279 5.18 -3.13 17.96
CA ALA A 279 5.91 -2.15 18.77
C ALA A 279 6.47 -2.77 20.05
N ARG A 280 5.67 -3.58 20.76
CA ARG A 280 6.10 -4.32 21.96
C ARG A 280 7.28 -5.24 21.70
N SER A 281 7.24 -6.01 20.61
CA SER A 281 8.38 -6.86 20.19
C SER A 281 9.64 -6.04 19.89
N ARG A 282 9.51 -4.86 19.27
CA ARG A 282 10.64 -3.94 19.06
C ARG A 282 11.16 -3.37 20.38
N LEU A 283 10.28 -3.00 21.32
CA LEU A 283 10.68 -2.54 22.64
C LEU A 283 11.51 -3.58 23.39
N ILE A 284 11.08 -4.85 23.40
CA ILE A 284 11.86 -5.95 24.00
C ILE A 284 13.27 -6.01 23.39
N ARG A 285 13.38 -5.93 22.06
CA ARG A 285 14.66 -5.93 21.36
C ARG A 285 15.52 -4.71 21.71
N VAL A 286 14.94 -3.52 21.80
CA VAL A 286 15.68 -2.29 22.15
C VAL A 286 16.19 -2.35 23.59
N LEU A 287 15.35 -2.78 24.54
CA LEU A 287 15.76 -2.98 25.95
C LEU A 287 16.90 -4.00 26.06
N GLU A 288 16.85 -5.08 25.28
CA GLU A 288 17.94 -6.05 25.21
C GLU A 288 19.24 -5.42 24.67
N ARG A 289 19.16 -4.59 23.61
CA ARG A 289 20.33 -3.88 23.05
C ARG A 289 20.92 -2.87 24.04
N GLN A 290 20.11 -2.28 24.90
CA GLN A 290 20.52 -1.40 25.99
C GLN A 290 21.04 -2.16 27.23
N ALA A 291 21.12 -3.49 27.18
CA ALA A 291 21.45 -4.35 28.31
C ALA A 291 20.51 -4.25 29.52
N HIS A 292 19.28 -3.72 29.33
CA HIS A 292 18.22 -3.71 30.33
C HIS A 292 17.49 -5.06 30.37
N TYR A 293 18.25 -6.15 30.59
CA TYR A 293 17.77 -7.53 30.42
C TYR A 293 16.59 -7.88 31.32
N ALA A 294 16.57 -7.39 32.57
CA ALA A 294 15.48 -7.64 33.51
C ALA A 294 14.15 -7.02 33.03
N GLN A 295 14.20 -5.79 32.50
CA GLN A 295 13.03 -5.12 31.94
C GLN A 295 12.56 -5.82 30.64
N ALA A 296 13.49 -6.19 29.77
CA ALA A 296 13.19 -6.96 28.57
C ALA A 296 12.53 -8.31 28.91
N MET A 297 13.02 -9.00 29.95
CA MET A 297 12.46 -10.27 30.42
C MET A 297 11.04 -10.10 30.97
N ALA A 298 10.82 -9.11 31.83
CA ALA A 298 9.49 -8.84 32.38
C ALA A 298 8.46 -8.59 31.26
N LEU A 299 8.83 -7.77 30.27
CA LEU A 299 7.97 -7.48 29.13
C LEU A 299 7.76 -8.71 28.23
N ALA A 300 8.81 -9.52 27.99
CA ALA A 300 8.70 -10.74 27.20
C ALA A 300 7.82 -11.81 27.89
N CYS A 301 7.88 -11.93 29.22
CA CYS A 301 7.02 -12.82 29.99
C CYS A 301 5.55 -12.37 29.94
N ALA A 302 5.28 -11.07 30.07
CA ALA A 302 3.93 -10.52 29.89
C ALA A 302 3.40 -10.80 28.48
N ALA A 303 4.23 -10.57 27.45
CA ALA A 303 3.87 -10.86 26.06
C ALA A 303 3.67 -12.37 25.80
N GLN A 304 4.34 -13.25 26.55
CA GLN A 304 4.13 -14.70 26.44
C GLN A 304 2.76 -15.14 27.00
N GLN A 305 2.28 -14.47 28.04
CA GLN A 305 0.98 -14.77 28.65
C GLN A 305 -0.19 -14.28 27.80
N ALA A 306 -0.02 -13.14 27.13
CA ALA A 306 -1.03 -12.54 26.26
C ALA A 306 -0.39 -11.97 24.98
N PRO A 307 0.00 -12.85 24.02
CA PRO A 307 0.60 -12.42 22.77
C PRO A 307 -0.40 -11.62 21.92
N GLU A 308 0.07 -10.54 21.30
CA GLU A 308 -0.71 -9.70 20.37
C GLU A 308 -0.90 -10.38 19.01
N SER A 309 0.01 -11.30 18.64
CA SER A 309 -0.06 -12.02 17.37
C SER A 309 0.78 -13.31 17.40
N ALA A 310 0.53 -14.21 16.44
CA ALA A 310 1.37 -15.39 16.22
C ALA A 310 2.82 -15.02 15.85
N ALA A 311 3.03 -13.86 15.20
CA ALA A 311 4.37 -13.36 14.89
C ALA A 311 5.14 -12.97 16.17
N GLU A 312 4.48 -12.34 17.13
CA GLU A 312 5.07 -12.04 18.42
C GLU A 312 5.36 -13.32 19.21
N GLN A 313 4.44 -14.28 19.23
CA GLN A 313 4.67 -15.57 19.90
C GLN A 313 5.94 -16.26 19.38
N GLN A 314 6.12 -16.32 18.05
CA GLN A 314 7.34 -16.89 17.45
C GLN A 314 8.61 -16.09 17.77
N HIS A 315 8.51 -14.75 17.80
CA HIS A 315 9.60 -13.89 18.22
C HIS A 315 10.06 -14.22 19.65
N LEU A 316 9.11 -14.39 20.57
CA LEU A 316 9.36 -14.71 21.98
C LEU A 316 10.07 -16.07 22.17
N LEU A 317 9.80 -17.07 21.32
CA LEU A 317 10.50 -18.36 21.34
C LEU A 317 12.03 -18.23 21.18
N ARG A 318 12.50 -17.18 20.50
CA ARG A 318 13.93 -16.88 20.32
C ARG A 318 14.48 -15.95 21.39
N VAL A 319 13.67 -14.98 21.80
CA VAL A 319 14.09 -13.93 22.74
C VAL A 319 14.17 -14.46 24.16
N LEU A 320 13.15 -15.18 24.65
CA LEU A 320 13.11 -15.67 26.03
C LEU A 320 14.35 -16.53 26.39
N PRO A 321 14.77 -17.54 25.59
CA PRO A 321 16.00 -18.29 25.89
C PRO A 321 17.26 -17.44 25.84
N ARG A 322 17.30 -16.38 25.01
CA ARG A 322 18.44 -15.47 24.93
C ARG A 322 18.53 -14.58 26.16
N LEU A 323 17.40 -14.01 26.60
CA LEU A 323 17.32 -13.20 27.82
C LEU A 323 17.63 -14.03 29.07
N ARG A 324 17.13 -15.27 29.16
CA ARG A 324 17.45 -16.19 30.27
C ARG A 324 18.96 -16.39 30.42
N ARG A 325 19.66 -16.66 29.30
CA ARG A 325 21.12 -16.77 29.30
C ARG A 325 21.81 -15.49 29.75
N LYS A 326 21.31 -14.32 29.35
CA LYS A 326 21.86 -13.02 29.77
C LYS A 326 21.66 -12.74 31.26
N LEU A 327 20.59 -13.28 31.86
CA LEU A 327 20.28 -13.17 33.29
C LEU A 327 20.84 -14.32 34.15
N GLY A 328 21.50 -15.31 33.55
CA GLY A 328 22.00 -16.50 34.27
C GLY A 328 20.89 -17.47 34.70
N GLU A 329 19.69 -17.37 34.12
CA GLU A 329 18.57 -18.26 34.42
C GLU A 329 18.70 -19.63 33.71
N PRO A 330 18.08 -20.69 34.25
CA PRO A 330 18.05 -22.00 33.62
C PRO A 330 17.49 -21.97 32.20
N ALA A 331 18.10 -22.75 31.32
CA ALA A 331 17.65 -22.90 29.94
C ALA A 331 16.26 -23.56 29.88
N LEU A 332 15.41 -23.08 28.96
CA LEU A 332 14.14 -23.72 28.68
C LEU A 332 14.34 -25.02 27.90
N PRO A 333 13.51 -26.04 28.13
CA PRO A 333 13.51 -27.24 27.32
C PRO A 333 13.22 -26.88 25.84
N LYS A 334 14.00 -27.45 24.93
CA LYS A 334 13.79 -27.26 23.49
C LYS A 334 12.66 -28.15 23.01
N THR A 335 11.58 -27.55 22.50
CA THR A 335 10.56 -28.29 21.77
C THR A 335 11.16 -28.75 20.44
N ARG A 336 11.04 -30.05 20.12
CA ARG A 336 11.46 -30.55 18.81
C ARG A 336 10.47 -30.04 17.75
N PRO A 337 10.94 -29.42 16.65
CA PRO A 337 10.05 -29.05 15.56
C PRO A 337 9.42 -30.33 14.98
N ARG A 338 8.19 -30.22 14.47
CA ARG A 338 7.58 -31.31 13.71
C ARG A 338 8.41 -31.58 12.46
N GLU A 339 8.63 -32.86 12.16
CA GLU A 339 9.35 -33.23 10.95
C GLU A 339 8.51 -32.86 9.73
N VAL A 340 9.10 -32.07 8.83
CA VAL A 340 8.54 -31.76 7.52
C VAL A 340 9.28 -32.61 6.50
N THR A 341 8.54 -33.20 5.55
CA THR A 341 9.15 -33.97 4.47
C THR A 341 10.19 -33.13 3.73
N ARG A 342 11.38 -33.69 3.57
CA ARG A 342 12.51 -33.06 2.89
C ARG A 342 12.75 -33.73 1.55
N LEU A 343 12.92 -32.92 0.51
CA LEU A 343 13.37 -33.33 -0.81
C LEU A 343 14.69 -32.63 -1.12
N ASP A 344 15.69 -33.35 -1.60
CA ASP A 344 16.96 -32.77 -2.06
C ASP A 344 17.10 -33.02 -3.56
N LEU A 345 17.31 -31.97 -4.34
CA LEU A 345 17.50 -32.04 -5.79
C LEU A 345 18.86 -31.49 -6.20
N ALA A 346 19.49 -32.15 -7.16
CA ALA A 346 20.66 -31.63 -7.87
C ALA A 346 20.22 -31.23 -9.28
N LEU A 347 20.14 -29.94 -9.56
CA LEU A 347 19.63 -29.41 -10.83
C LEU A 347 20.75 -28.69 -11.59
N VAL A 348 20.73 -28.76 -12.92
CA VAL A 348 21.62 -27.95 -13.75
C VAL A 348 21.07 -26.52 -13.78
N PRO A 349 21.89 -25.49 -13.47
CA PRO A 349 21.41 -24.11 -13.47
C PRO A 349 21.00 -23.67 -14.88
N GLN A 350 19.79 -23.10 -15.00
CA GLN A 350 19.28 -22.52 -16.23
C GLN A 350 19.42 -20.98 -16.16
N PRO A 351 20.20 -20.32 -17.02
CA PRO A 351 20.57 -18.90 -16.87
C PRO A 351 19.40 -17.90 -16.80
N LEU A 352 18.23 -18.27 -17.33
CA LEU A 352 17.05 -17.40 -17.43
C LEU A 352 15.88 -17.85 -16.55
N MET A 353 16.09 -18.83 -15.66
CA MET A 353 15.03 -19.36 -14.78
C MET A 353 15.42 -19.21 -13.32
N SER A 354 14.44 -18.85 -12.49
CA SER A 354 14.61 -18.91 -11.04
C SER A 354 14.67 -20.37 -10.56
N VAL A 355 15.13 -20.58 -9.34
CA VAL A 355 15.25 -21.93 -8.76
C VAL A 355 13.89 -22.63 -8.66
N GLU A 356 12.83 -21.89 -8.35
CA GLU A 356 11.46 -22.38 -8.26
C GLU A 356 10.96 -22.87 -9.62
N TYR A 357 11.20 -22.11 -10.70
CA TYR A 357 10.85 -22.54 -12.05
C TYR A 357 11.66 -23.77 -12.50
N CYS A 358 12.93 -23.89 -12.10
CA CYS A 358 13.71 -25.10 -12.35
C CYS A 358 13.12 -26.32 -11.63
N VAL A 359 12.68 -26.17 -10.39
CA VAL A 359 12.02 -27.25 -9.62
C VAL A 359 10.67 -27.60 -10.23
N GLN A 360 9.87 -26.59 -10.60
CA GLN A 360 8.60 -26.79 -11.29
C GLN A 360 8.80 -27.62 -12.57
N ALA A 361 9.73 -27.22 -13.44
CA ALA A 361 10.02 -27.92 -14.67
C ALA A 361 10.53 -29.35 -14.44
N HIS A 362 11.31 -29.58 -13.37
CA HIS A 362 11.84 -30.90 -13.02
C HIS A 362 10.77 -31.85 -12.49
N LEU A 363 9.83 -31.35 -11.68
CA LEU A 363 8.82 -32.17 -11.00
C LEU A 363 7.51 -32.30 -11.76
N SER A 364 7.28 -31.47 -12.78
CA SER A 364 6.02 -31.49 -13.54
C SER A 364 5.97 -32.69 -14.47
N GLU A 365 4.93 -33.51 -14.29
CA GLU A 365 4.60 -34.66 -15.13
C GLU A 365 3.18 -34.47 -15.72
N PRO A 366 2.82 -35.14 -16.83
CA PRO A 366 1.49 -35.00 -17.44
C PRO A 366 0.31 -35.32 -16.49
N ASP A 367 0.49 -36.28 -15.60
CA ASP A 367 -0.48 -36.71 -14.58
C ASP A 367 -0.25 -36.05 -13.21
N GLY A 368 0.86 -35.32 -13.07
CA GLY A 368 1.30 -34.63 -11.87
C GLY A 368 1.76 -33.19 -12.13
N PRO A 369 0.94 -32.30 -12.73
CA PRO A 369 1.37 -30.94 -13.06
C PRO A 369 1.76 -30.15 -11.81
N VAL A 370 2.82 -29.35 -11.94
CA VAL A 370 3.32 -28.47 -10.88
C VAL A 370 3.10 -27.01 -11.28
N HIS A 371 2.54 -26.24 -10.36
CA HIS A 371 2.25 -24.81 -10.55
C HIS A 371 3.02 -23.98 -9.53
N TYR A 372 3.68 -22.92 -10.01
CA TYR A 372 4.16 -21.85 -9.15
C TYR A 372 2.95 -20.99 -8.75
N VAL A 373 2.58 -20.99 -7.47
CA VAL A 373 1.41 -20.25 -6.97
C VAL A 373 1.70 -19.37 -5.76
N GLU A 374 2.72 -19.68 -4.97
CA GLU A 374 3.03 -19.03 -3.69
C GLU A 374 1.75 -18.83 -2.86
N ASN A 375 1.48 -17.59 -2.45
CA ASN A 375 0.31 -17.22 -1.66
C ASN A 375 -0.98 -17.13 -2.51
N GLY A 376 -0.85 -17.10 -3.84
CA GLY A 376 -1.89 -16.61 -4.72
C GLY A 376 -3.07 -17.56 -4.86
N LEU A 377 -2.84 -18.88 -4.92
CA LEU A 377 -3.91 -19.87 -5.11
C LEU A 377 -4.88 -19.89 -3.92
N ILE A 378 -4.39 -20.13 -2.71
CA ILE A 378 -5.24 -20.27 -1.52
C ILE A 378 -5.95 -18.96 -1.21
N ASN A 379 -5.25 -17.81 -1.33
CA ASN A 379 -5.88 -16.50 -1.20
C ASN A 379 -6.99 -16.31 -2.25
N SER A 380 -6.79 -16.72 -3.49
CA SER A 380 -7.81 -16.58 -4.54
C SER A 380 -9.03 -17.46 -4.27
N LEU A 381 -8.84 -18.70 -3.83
CA LEU A 381 -9.94 -19.59 -3.46
C LEU A 381 -10.73 -19.02 -2.26
N PHE A 382 -10.04 -18.46 -1.27
CA PHE A 382 -10.67 -17.72 -0.16
C PHE A 382 -11.47 -16.53 -0.67
N GLY A 383 -10.86 -15.69 -1.52
CA GLY A 383 -11.48 -14.50 -2.09
C GLY A 383 -12.73 -14.83 -2.91
N LEU A 384 -12.70 -15.92 -3.68
CA LEU A 384 -13.84 -16.40 -4.45
C LEU A 384 -14.93 -16.96 -3.54
N LEU A 385 -14.62 -17.81 -2.56
CA LEU A 385 -15.64 -18.38 -1.67
C LEU A 385 -16.26 -17.34 -0.73
N CYS A 386 -15.48 -16.34 -0.30
CA CYS A 386 -15.90 -15.33 0.68
C CYS A 386 -16.18 -13.95 0.06
N TRP A 387 -16.31 -13.85 -1.26
CA TRP A 387 -16.53 -12.59 -1.99
C TRP A 387 -17.64 -11.72 -1.36
N GLU A 388 -18.80 -12.31 -1.09
CA GLU A 388 -19.93 -11.59 -0.46
C GLU A 388 -19.61 -11.06 0.93
N ALA A 389 -18.84 -11.79 1.74
CA ALA A 389 -18.41 -11.31 3.06
C ALA A 389 -17.40 -10.17 2.90
N ILE A 390 -16.41 -10.32 2.02
CA ILE A 390 -15.35 -9.33 1.78
C ILE A 390 -15.95 -8.01 1.29
N PHE A 391 -16.91 -8.08 0.36
CA PHE A 391 -17.58 -6.92 -0.24
C PHE A 391 -18.91 -6.57 0.43
N ALA A 392 -19.17 -7.07 1.64
CA ALA A 392 -20.37 -6.73 2.40
C ALA A 392 -20.44 -5.22 2.65
N PRO A 393 -21.60 -4.58 2.41
CA PRO A 393 -21.78 -3.13 2.48
C PRO A 393 -21.91 -2.61 3.92
N LEU A 394 -20.93 -2.89 4.76
CA LEU A 394 -20.96 -2.45 6.16
C LEU A 394 -20.62 -0.95 6.28
N PRO A 395 -21.21 -0.26 7.28
CA PRO A 395 -20.92 1.15 7.55
C PRO A 395 -19.41 1.42 7.68
N GLY A 396 -18.90 2.35 6.88
CA GLY A 396 -17.50 2.77 6.88
C GLY A 396 -16.51 1.82 6.20
N SER A 397 -16.96 0.67 5.68
CA SER A 397 -16.09 -0.27 4.94
C SER A 397 -15.88 0.16 3.49
N PHE A 398 -16.94 0.67 2.86
CA PHE A 398 -16.92 1.19 1.50
C PHE A 398 -17.60 2.56 1.45
N PHE A 399 -16.94 3.52 0.80
CA PHE A 399 -17.38 4.89 0.70
C PHE A 399 -16.95 5.57 -0.60
N HIS A 400 -16.31 4.90 -1.56
CA HIS A 400 -16.15 5.38 -2.95
C HIS A 400 -16.07 4.22 -3.96
N PRO A 401 -16.32 4.44 -5.27
CA PRO A 401 -16.37 3.36 -6.26
C PRO A 401 -15.03 2.67 -6.56
N PHE A 402 -13.90 3.27 -6.19
CA PHE A 402 -12.54 2.84 -6.57
C PHE A 402 -11.84 2.07 -5.44
N GLN A 403 -12.59 1.23 -4.74
CA GLN A 403 -12.06 0.44 -3.63
C GLN A 403 -11.80 -0.99 -4.07
N ARG A 404 -10.52 -1.38 -4.05
CA ARG A 404 -10.10 -2.77 -4.26
C ARG A 404 -10.70 -3.72 -3.22
N GLY A 405 -10.94 -3.24 -2.00
CA GLY A 405 -11.52 -3.99 -0.88
C GLY A 405 -11.91 -3.05 0.26
N PRO A 406 -12.47 -3.59 1.35
CA PRO A 406 -12.97 -2.77 2.45
C PRO A 406 -11.83 -2.12 3.23
N VAL A 407 -12.01 -0.88 3.70
CA VAL A 407 -10.96 -0.16 4.47
C VAL A 407 -10.64 -0.85 5.80
N ASP A 408 -11.62 -1.51 6.40
CA ASP A 408 -11.47 -2.28 7.64
C ASP A 408 -10.89 -3.69 7.43
N LEU A 409 -10.40 -4.05 6.24
CA LEU A 409 -9.83 -5.38 5.96
C LEU A 409 -8.74 -5.82 6.96
N HIS A 410 -8.01 -4.86 7.52
CA HIS A 410 -6.94 -5.09 8.49
C HIS A 410 -7.29 -4.61 9.90
N SER A 411 -8.57 -4.44 10.20
CA SER A 411 -9.08 -4.21 11.55
C SER A 411 -9.28 -5.53 12.28
N GLU A 412 -9.09 -5.53 13.60
CA GLU A 412 -9.18 -6.73 14.44
C GLU A 412 -10.60 -7.31 14.48
N ASP A 413 -11.61 -6.45 14.31
CA ASP A 413 -13.03 -6.80 14.28
C ASP A 413 -13.56 -7.12 12.87
N PHE A 414 -12.71 -7.12 11.83
CA PHE A 414 -13.11 -7.34 10.43
C PHE A 414 -13.98 -8.60 10.27
N HIS A 415 -13.52 -9.71 10.85
CA HIS A 415 -14.23 -10.99 10.84
C HIS A 415 -15.49 -10.92 11.70
N GLN A 416 -15.41 -10.37 12.92
CA GLN A 416 -16.53 -10.29 13.86
C GLN A 416 -17.73 -9.57 13.24
N ARG A 417 -17.49 -8.42 12.58
CA ARG A 417 -18.51 -7.61 11.90
C ARG A 417 -19.22 -8.33 10.76
N ARG A 418 -18.62 -9.40 10.23
CA ARG A 418 -19.10 -10.19 9.08
C ARG A 418 -19.32 -11.67 9.43
N SER A 419 -19.32 -12.01 10.70
CA SER A 419 -19.28 -13.40 11.20
C SER A 419 -20.38 -14.28 10.60
N VAL A 420 -21.61 -13.77 10.52
CA VAL A 420 -22.75 -14.48 9.92
C VAL A 420 -22.52 -14.80 8.43
N VAL A 421 -21.99 -13.84 7.65
CA VAL A 421 -21.76 -14.02 6.21
C VAL A 421 -20.57 -14.95 5.97
N PHE A 422 -19.50 -14.85 6.77
CA PHE A 422 -18.38 -15.78 6.71
C PHE A 422 -18.79 -17.21 7.08
N ALA A 423 -19.60 -17.38 8.12
CA ALA A 423 -20.14 -18.70 8.50
C ALA A 423 -20.90 -19.34 7.34
N ALA A 424 -21.80 -18.59 6.68
CA ALA A 424 -22.53 -19.08 5.51
C ALA A 424 -21.62 -19.41 4.31
N CYS A 425 -20.47 -18.75 4.18
CA CYS A 425 -19.46 -19.11 3.17
C CYS A 425 -18.78 -20.43 3.54
N PHE A 426 -18.45 -20.65 4.80
CA PHE A 426 -17.77 -21.86 5.28
C PHE A 426 -18.68 -23.08 5.35
N ASP A 427 -19.98 -22.92 5.62
CA ASP A 427 -20.95 -24.02 5.57
C ASP A 427 -21.00 -24.71 4.20
N GLN A 428 -20.67 -23.98 3.12
CA GLN A 428 -20.60 -24.55 1.77
C GLN A 428 -19.44 -25.55 1.58
N LEU A 429 -18.43 -25.51 2.45
CA LEU A 429 -17.34 -26.49 2.48
C LEU A 429 -17.82 -27.83 3.04
N GLU A 430 -18.79 -27.80 3.96
CA GLU A 430 -19.37 -29.01 4.58
C GLU A 430 -20.29 -29.76 3.63
N ASP A 431 -21.11 -29.04 2.86
CA ASP A 431 -22.11 -29.63 1.95
C ASP A 431 -21.64 -29.75 0.49
N GLY A 432 -20.41 -29.30 0.19
CA GLY A 432 -19.79 -29.40 -1.13
C GLY A 432 -20.23 -28.35 -2.15
N ARG A 433 -21.17 -27.45 -1.83
CA ARG A 433 -21.63 -26.38 -2.75
C ARG A 433 -20.53 -25.40 -3.14
N TYR A 434 -19.47 -25.29 -2.32
CA TYR A 434 -18.37 -24.34 -2.54
C TYR A 434 -17.77 -24.42 -3.95
N LYS A 435 -17.69 -25.62 -4.55
CA LYS A 435 -17.13 -25.81 -5.90
C LYS A 435 -17.94 -25.08 -6.97
N ALA A 436 -19.27 -25.15 -6.88
CA ALA A 436 -20.16 -24.46 -7.82
C ALA A 436 -20.11 -22.95 -7.60
N THR A 437 -20.11 -22.51 -6.34
CA THR A 437 -20.00 -21.10 -5.97
C THR A 437 -18.69 -20.47 -6.46
N ILE A 438 -17.56 -21.14 -6.26
CA ILE A 438 -16.25 -20.65 -6.70
C ILE A 438 -16.20 -20.52 -8.23
N ARG A 439 -16.65 -21.53 -8.99
CA ARG A 439 -16.70 -21.44 -10.46
C ARG A 439 -17.58 -20.31 -10.95
N LYS A 440 -18.79 -20.19 -10.38
CA LYS A 440 -19.71 -19.12 -10.73
C LYS A 440 -19.09 -17.76 -10.46
N ARG A 441 -18.51 -17.55 -9.28
CA ARG A 441 -17.86 -16.27 -8.92
C ARG A 441 -16.62 -16.00 -9.75
N TYR A 442 -15.86 -17.01 -10.12
CA TYR A 442 -14.72 -16.84 -11.03
C TYR A 442 -15.17 -16.26 -12.38
N ALA A 443 -16.25 -16.80 -12.95
CA ALA A 443 -16.82 -16.28 -14.20
C ALA A 443 -17.47 -14.89 -14.02
N ASP A 444 -18.32 -14.72 -13.00
CA ASP A 444 -19.09 -13.49 -12.78
C ASP A 444 -18.20 -12.29 -12.38
N LYS A 445 -17.05 -12.55 -11.74
CA LYS A 445 -16.19 -11.54 -11.14
C LYS A 445 -14.82 -11.40 -11.83
N TRP A 446 -14.61 -12.09 -12.94
CA TRP A 446 -13.35 -12.08 -13.69
C TRP A 446 -12.85 -10.65 -13.93
N GLY A 447 -11.58 -10.39 -13.58
CA GLY A 447 -10.93 -9.10 -13.78
C GLY A 447 -11.31 -8.01 -12.77
N ILE A 448 -12.24 -8.27 -11.84
CA ILE A 448 -12.60 -7.29 -10.81
C ILE A 448 -11.51 -7.21 -9.74
N GLN A 449 -11.06 -6.00 -9.42
CA GLN A 449 -10.07 -5.72 -8.38
C GLN A 449 -10.50 -6.32 -7.04
N SER A 450 -9.61 -7.11 -6.45
CA SER A 450 -9.85 -7.81 -5.18
C SER A 450 -8.57 -7.90 -4.35
N PRO A 451 -8.63 -7.81 -3.01
CA PRO A 451 -7.44 -7.91 -2.17
C PRO A 451 -6.87 -9.34 -2.11
N PHE A 452 -7.65 -10.34 -2.53
CA PHE A 452 -7.33 -11.76 -2.39
C PHE A 452 -7.22 -12.53 -3.71
N VAL A 453 -7.98 -12.14 -4.75
CA VAL A 453 -8.02 -12.90 -6.01
C VAL A 453 -6.96 -12.41 -7.00
N PHE A 454 -6.12 -13.34 -7.46
CA PHE A 454 -5.02 -13.09 -8.40
C PHE A 454 -5.38 -13.64 -9.79
N TRP A 455 -6.14 -12.88 -10.57
CA TRP A 455 -6.69 -13.34 -11.86
C TRP A 455 -5.62 -13.79 -12.87
N ASN A 456 -4.50 -13.09 -12.95
CA ASN A 456 -3.40 -13.44 -13.87
C ASN A 456 -2.71 -14.77 -13.51
N LEU A 457 -2.81 -15.19 -12.24
CA LEU A 457 -2.25 -16.45 -11.76
C LEU A 457 -3.26 -17.59 -11.91
N LEU A 458 -4.52 -17.35 -11.54
CA LEU A 458 -5.55 -18.37 -11.45
C LEU A 458 -6.17 -18.65 -12.83
N SER A 459 -5.50 -19.47 -13.64
CA SER A 459 -6.08 -20.01 -14.86
C SER A 459 -7.26 -20.94 -14.57
N GLU A 460 -8.14 -21.15 -15.55
CA GLU A 460 -9.25 -22.08 -15.44
C GLU A 460 -8.76 -23.52 -15.16
N GLU A 461 -7.67 -23.94 -15.80
CA GLU A 461 -7.06 -25.25 -15.55
C GLU A 461 -6.57 -25.39 -14.11
N LEU A 462 -5.84 -24.40 -13.59
CA LEU A 462 -5.36 -24.40 -12.20
C LEU A 462 -6.53 -24.42 -11.22
N LEU A 463 -7.59 -23.65 -11.49
CA LEU A 463 -8.79 -23.63 -10.67
C LEU A 463 -9.46 -25.01 -10.61
N GLU A 464 -9.67 -25.66 -11.76
CA GLU A 464 -10.32 -26.97 -11.81
C GLU A 464 -9.49 -28.06 -11.12
N GLN A 465 -8.17 -28.07 -11.32
CA GLN A 465 -7.27 -28.98 -10.62
C GLN A 465 -7.31 -28.77 -9.11
N ALA A 466 -7.29 -27.51 -8.65
CA ALA A 466 -7.41 -27.18 -7.23
C ALA A 466 -8.75 -27.65 -6.65
N LEU A 467 -9.88 -27.42 -7.32
CA LEU A 467 -11.20 -27.88 -6.87
C LEU A 467 -11.36 -29.41 -6.90
N ALA A 468 -10.61 -30.11 -7.75
CA ALA A 468 -10.61 -31.57 -7.81
C ALA A 468 -9.77 -32.20 -6.68
N CYS A 469 -8.62 -31.60 -6.37
CA CYS A 469 -7.60 -32.21 -5.51
C CYS A 469 -7.56 -31.69 -4.07
N LEU A 470 -7.99 -30.45 -3.82
CA LEU A 470 -7.93 -29.87 -2.47
C LEU A 470 -9.13 -30.32 -1.62
N PRO A 471 -8.89 -30.99 -0.46
CA PRO A 471 -9.95 -31.33 0.47
C PRO A 471 -10.63 -30.09 1.03
N ALA A 472 -11.96 -30.13 1.20
CA ALA A 472 -12.73 -29.03 1.77
C ALA A 472 -12.29 -28.69 3.20
N GLU A 473 -11.92 -29.70 3.98
CA GLU A 473 -11.38 -29.54 5.32
C GLU A 473 -10.06 -28.71 5.34
N HIS A 474 -9.15 -28.97 4.39
CA HIS A 474 -7.91 -28.20 4.30
C HIS A 474 -8.18 -26.74 3.90
N LEU A 475 -9.11 -26.52 2.97
CA LEU A 475 -9.58 -25.17 2.62
C LEU A 475 -10.13 -24.44 3.86
N ARG A 476 -10.96 -25.12 4.66
CA ARG A 476 -11.51 -24.57 5.89
C ARG A 476 -10.41 -24.11 6.85
N TYR A 477 -9.46 -24.98 7.17
CA TYR A 477 -8.34 -24.64 8.06
C TYR A 477 -7.52 -23.46 7.54
N TRP A 478 -7.21 -23.42 6.24
CA TRP A 478 -6.50 -22.29 5.64
C TRP A 478 -7.28 -20.99 5.74
N PHE A 479 -8.59 -21.02 5.47
CA PHE A 479 -9.42 -19.83 5.48
C PHE A 479 -9.65 -19.30 6.89
N GLU A 480 -9.86 -20.19 7.87
CA GLU A 480 -9.94 -19.82 9.28
C GLU A 480 -8.62 -19.19 9.75
N ARG A 481 -7.47 -19.79 9.41
CA ARG A 481 -6.16 -19.20 9.71
C ARG A 481 -5.96 -17.83 9.06
N LEU A 482 -6.37 -17.65 7.80
CA LEU A 482 -6.31 -16.35 7.13
C LEU A 482 -7.12 -15.29 7.90
N LEU A 483 -8.32 -15.64 8.38
CA LEU A 483 -9.19 -14.71 9.11
C LEU A 483 -8.69 -14.34 10.51
N LEU A 484 -7.86 -15.18 11.15
CA LEU A 484 -7.27 -14.85 12.46
C LEU A 484 -6.37 -13.61 12.39
N ASP A 485 -5.59 -13.47 11.32
CA ASP A 485 -4.76 -12.29 11.04
C ASP A 485 -4.45 -12.22 9.54
N ILE A 486 -5.30 -11.52 8.79
CA ILE A 486 -5.17 -11.40 7.33
C ILE A 486 -3.81 -10.79 6.96
N ARG A 487 -3.30 -9.84 7.75
CA ARG A 487 -2.05 -9.17 7.44
C ARG A 487 -0.86 -10.12 7.59
N ALA A 488 -0.83 -10.90 8.68
CA ALA A 488 0.27 -11.79 8.97
C ALA A 488 0.21 -13.12 8.19
N ASN A 489 -0.98 -13.62 7.86
CA ASN A 489 -1.17 -14.97 7.35
C ASN A 489 -1.38 -15.05 5.84
N ARG A 490 -1.62 -13.93 5.14
CA ARG A 490 -1.75 -13.91 3.66
C ARG A 490 -0.44 -14.17 2.89
N THR A 491 0.69 -14.34 3.59
CA THR A 491 2.02 -14.57 2.99
C THR A 491 2.72 -15.76 3.65
N GLY A 492 3.73 -16.30 2.96
CA GLY A 492 4.59 -17.38 3.46
C GLY A 492 4.02 -18.78 3.21
N MET A 493 3.06 -18.90 2.29
CA MET A 493 2.63 -20.21 1.79
C MET A 493 3.71 -20.78 0.85
N PRO A 494 3.79 -22.12 0.70
CA PRO A 494 4.79 -22.75 -0.16
C PRO A 494 4.76 -22.26 -1.61
N ASP A 495 5.93 -22.14 -2.23
CA ASP A 495 6.09 -21.59 -3.59
C ASP A 495 5.28 -22.35 -4.66
N LEU A 496 5.32 -23.68 -4.61
CA LEU A 496 4.72 -24.54 -5.62
C LEU A 496 3.60 -25.41 -5.03
N ILE A 497 2.68 -25.81 -5.91
CA ILE A 497 1.72 -26.87 -5.64
C ILE A 497 1.69 -27.86 -6.80
N GLN A 498 1.73 -29.15 -6.46
CA GLN A 498 1.59 -30.25 -7.40
C GLN A 498 0.24 -30.91 -7.20
N PHE A 499 -0.45 -31.21 -8.30
CA PHE A 499 -1.76 -31.89 -8.28
C PHE A 499 -1.69 -33.23 -8.96
N TRP A 500 -2.44 -34.19 -8.43
CA TRP A 500 -2.66 -35.51 -9.03
C TRP A 500 -4.17 -35.74 -9.16
N PRO A 501 -4.81 -35.23 -10.24
CA PRO A 501 -6.27 -35.19 -10.36
C PRO A 501 -6.95 -36.56 -10.35
N ALA A 502 -6.30 -37.58 -10.92
CA ALA A 502 -6.84 -38.94 -10.92
C ALA A 502 -6.93 -39.54 -9.52
N GLN A 503 -5.96 -39.21 -8.66
CA GLN A 503 -5.86 -39.65 -7.27
C GLN A 503 -6.56 -38.67 -6.30
N LYS A 504 -7.00 -37.49 -6.77
CA LYS A 504 -7.59 -36.41 -5.99
C LYS A 504 -6.71 -36.00 -4.80
N THR A 505 -5.41 -35.85 -5.05
CA THR A 505 -4.44 -35.46 -4.04
C THR A 505 -3.51 -34.36 -4.54
N TYR A 506 -2.76 -33.76 -3.62
CA TYR A 506 -1.87 -32.65 -3.89
C TYR A 506 -0.62 -32.71 -3.00
N ARG A 507 0.37 -31.89 -3.31
CA ARG A 507 1.53 -31.62 -2.47
C ARG A 507 1.96 -30.18 -2.63
N MET A 508 2.11 -29.47 -1.52
CA MET A 508 2.72 -28.12 -1.51
C MET A 508 4.22 -28.23 -1.29
N ILE A 509 5.00 -27.43 -2.02
CA ILE A 509 6.46 -27.51 -2.06
C ILE A 509 7.04 -26.13 -1.86
N GLU A 510 7.81 -25.97 -0.78
CA GLU A 510 8.60 -24.77 -0.49
C GLU A 510 10.02 -25.01 -1.00
N VAL A 511 10.49 -24.17 -1.92
CA VAL A 511 11.77 -24.34 -2.60
C VAL A 511 12.84 -23.50 -1.90
N LYS A 512 14.02 -24.10 -1.70
CA LYS A 512 15.19 -23.44 -1.13
C LYS A 512 16.40 -23.62 -2.02
N GLY A 513 16.80 -22.52 -2.67
CA GLY A 513 18.04 -22.45 -3.42
C GLY A 513 19.28 -22.48 -2.52
N PRO A 514 20.49 -22.57 -3.11
CA PRO A 514 21.73 -22.58 -2.35
C PRO A 514 21.90 -21.33 -1.47
N GLY A 515 22.08 -21.55 -0.17
CA GLY A 515 22.25 -20.47 0.82
C GLY A 515 20.94 -19.87 1.35
N ASP A 516 19.78 -20.21 0.77
CA ASP A 516 18.49 -19.73 1.26
C ASP A 516 18.01 -20.51 2.49
N ARG A 517 17.22 -19.84 3.33
CA ARG A 517 16.67 -20.38 4.57
C ARG A 517 15.18 -20.07 4.67
N LEU A 518 14.45 -20.92 5.37
CA LEU A 518 13.03 -20.70 5.67
C LEU A 518 12.84 -19.41 6.47
N GLN A 519 11.95 -18.56 5.96
CA GLN A 519 11.53 -17.34 6.64
C GLN A 519 10.55 -17.66 7.79
N ASP A 520 10.37 -16.71 8.69
CA ASP A 520 9.55 -16.88 9.90
C ASP A 520 8.08 -17.21 9.59
N ASN A 521 7.48 -16.52 8.61
CA ASN A 521 6.12 -16.78 8.13
C ASN A 521 5.99 -18.15 7.45
N GLN A 522 6.97 -18.57 6.66
CA GLN A 522 7.02 -19.89 6.04
C GLN A 522 7.06 -21.00 7.09
N LEU A 523 7.89 -20.85 8.12
CA LEU A 523 7.94 -21.79 9.24
C LEU A 523 6.59 -21.91 9.95
N ARG A 524 5.89 -20.80 10.19
CA ARG A 524 4.56 -20.82 10.80
C ARG A 524 3.54 -21.55 9.92
N TRP A 525 3.65 -21.44 8.60
CA TRP A 525 2.78 -22.13 7.64
C TRP A 525 3.07 -23.63 7.58
N LEU A 526 4.34 -24.03 7.59
CA LEU A 526 4.74 -25.44 7.62
C LEU A 526 4.32 -26.14 8.92
N GLU A 527 4.49 -25.47 10.06
CA GLU A 527 4.03 -25.99 11.37
C GLU A 527 2.53 -26.21 11.40
N PHE A 528 1.77 -25.24 10.88
CA PHE A 528 0.32 -25.34 10.73
C PHE A 528 -0.09 -26.49 9.80
N CYS A 529 0.54 -26.60 8.63
CA CYS A 529 0.26 -27.69 7.71
C CYS A 529 0.54 -29.06 8.36
N GLY A 530 1.62 -29.17 9.14
CA GLY A 530 1.93 -30.38 9.90
C GLY A 530 0.92 -30.71 11.00
N GLU A 531 0.23 -29.72 11.57
CA GLU A 531 -0.84 -29.92 12.57
C GLU A 531 -2.05 -30.64 11.99
N TYR A 532 -2.44 -30.24 10.79
CA TYR A 532 -3.59 -30.77 10.07
C TYR A 532 -3.19 -31.84 9.04
N GLN A 533 -1.99 -32.42 9.18
CA GLN A 533 -1.48 -33.51 8.32
C GLN A 533 -1.54 -33.19 6.81
N MET A 534 -1.36 -31.92 6.45
CA MET A 534 -1.37 -31.47 5.07
C MET A 534 -0.06 -31.85 4.37
N PRO A 535 -0.10 -32.28 3.09
CA PRO A 535 1.07 -32.72 2.35
C PRO A 535 1.97 -31.54 1.97
N VAL A 536 2.94 -31.23 2.82
CA VAL A 536 3.98 -30.21 2.61
C VAL A 536 5.36 -30.83 2.48
N THR A 537 6.20 -30.25 1.60
CA THR A 537 7.59 -30.67 1.41
C THR A 537 8.49 -29.45 1.29
N VAL A 538 9.67 -29.50 1.91
CA VAL A 538 10.72 -28.49 1.68
C VAL A 538 11.75 -29.09 0.71
N CYS A 539 11.90 -28.46 -0.45
CA CYS A 539 12.80 -28.87 -1.51
C CYS A 539 14.09 -28.05 -1.49
N TYR A 540 15.21 -28.67 -1.14
CA TYR A 540 16.53 -28.04 -1.17
C TYR A 540 17.23 -28.34 -2.49
N VAL A 541 17.61 -27.29 -3.21
CA VAL A 541 18.29 -27.40 -4.50
C VAL A 541 19.79 -27.16 -4.33
N ARG A 542 20.58 -28.03 -4.96
CA ARG A 542 22.01 -27.82 -5.22
C ARG A 542 22.22 -27.70 -6.72
N TRP A 543 23.11 -26.81 -7.14
CA TRP A 543 23.49 -26.74 -8.55
C TRP A 543 24.47 -27.85 -8.88
N ALA A 544 24.12 -28.68 -9.87
CA ALA A 544 25.04 -29.62 -10.48
C ALA A 544 26.01 -28.86 -11.39
N GLU A 545 27.26 -29.32 -11.48
CA GLU A 545 28.20 -28.77 -12.46
C GLU A 545 27.72 -29.11 -13.88
N PRO A 546 27.81 -28.15 -14.84
CA PRO A 546 27.55 -28.47 -16.25
C PRO A 546 28.54 -29.53 -16.70
N ALA A 547 28.03 -30.59 -17.34
CA ALA A 547 28.86 -31.65 -17.93
C ALA A 547 29.68 -31.14 -19.13
#